data_AF-A0AAE1SHG9-F1
#
_entry.id   AF-A0AAE1SHG9-F1
#
_cell.length_a   1.000
_cell.length_b   1.000
_cell.length_c   1.000
_cell.angle_alpha   90.00
_cell.angle_beta   90.00
_cell.angle_gamma   90.00
#
_symmetry.space_group_name_H-M   'P 1'
#
loop_
_entity.id
_entity.type
_entity.pdbx_description
1 polymer ?
#
loop_
_entity_poly.entity_id
_entity_poly.type
_entity_poly.pdbx_seq_one_letter_code
_entity_poly.pdbx_strand_id
1 'polypeptide(L)' 'MDSTNDIMDQVKTQLAQAYAEQFLETVRDKCFDKCITKPGSSLSGSEGSCISRCVDRYIEATGIISKALFSQR' A
#
# COMPACT_ATOMS: atom_id res chain seq x y z
N MET A 1 27.78 7.17 -24.06
CA MET A 1 26.80 6.08 -23.86
C MET A 1 26.65 5.93 -22.36
N ASP A 2 25.75 6.72 -21.78
CA ASP A 2 25.56 6.91 -20.32
C ASP A 2 24.06 7.16 -20.04
N SER A 3 23.42 7.92 -20.96
CA SER A 3 22.00 8.25 -20.93
C SER A 3 21.02 7.07 -20.85
N THR A 4 21.36 5.86 -21.31
CA THR A 4 20.43 4.72 -21.27
C THR A 4 20.23 4.17 -19.85
N ASN A 5 21.29 4.18 -19.02
CA ASN A 5 21.22 3.70 -17.64
C ASN A 5 20.45 4.69 -16.76
N ASP A 6 20.71 5.99 -16.93
CA ASP A 6 20.00 7.06 -16.21
C ASP A 6 18.49 7.02 -16.49
N ILE A 7 18.11 6.83 -17.76
CA ILE A 7 16.70 6.69 -18.15
C ILE A 7 16.09 5.42 -17.54
N MET A 8 16.82 4.31 -17.53
CA MET A 8 16.34 3.06 -16.94
C MET A 8 16.10 3.21 -15.43
N ASP A 9 16.99 3.89 -14.71
CA ASP A 9 16.85 4.12 -13.27
C ASP A 9 15.73 5.11 -12.94
N GLN A 10 15.53 6.12 -13.79
CA GLN A 10 14.37 7.01 -13.71
C GLN A 10 13.06 6.23 -13.91
N VAL A 11 12.99 5.33 -14.88
CA VAL A 11 11.81 4.48 -15.13
C VAL A 11 11.53 3.56 -13.94
N LYS A 12 12.55 2.93 -13.34
CA LYS A 12 12.37 2.10 -12.13
C LYS A 12 11.79 2.92 -10.97
N THR A 13 12.28 4.14 -10.79
CA THR A 13 11.82 5.04 -9.72
C THR A 13 10.35 5.41 -9.92
N GLN A 14 9.96 5.77 -11.15
CA GLN A 14 8.57 6.08 -11.49
C GLN A 14 7.64 4.88 -11.29
N LEU A 15 8.09 3.67 -11.65
CA LEU A 15 7.32 2.45 -11.45
C LEU A 15 7.10 2.15 -9.95
N ALA A 16 8.16 2.30 -9.14
CA ALA A 16 8.06 2.12 -7.70
C ALA A 16 7.09 3.13 -7.06
N GLN A 17 7.12 4.39 -7.52
CA GLN A 17 6.19 5.42 -7.07
C GLN A 17 4.75 5.09 -7.46
N ALA A 18 4.49 4.75 -8.72
CA ALA A 18 3.15 4.39 -9.19
C ALA A 18 2.58 3.17 -8.43
N TYR A 19 3.42 2.17 -8.15
CA TYR A 19 3.03 1.03 -7.31
C TYR A 19 2.67 1.47 -5.89
N ALA A 20 3.46 2.35 -5.27
CA ALA A 20 3.18 2.86 -3.93
C ALA A 20 1.87 3.65 -3.89
N GLU A 21 1.61 4.50 -4.87
CA GLU A 21 0.35 5.25 -5.00
C GLU A 21 -0.85 4.31 -5.10
N GLN A 22 -0.79 3.32 -6.00
CA GLN A 22 -1.87 2.34 -6.18
C GLN A 22 -2.09 1.47 -4.92
N PHE A 23 -1.02 1.11 -4.24
CA PHE A 23 -1.09 0.39 -2.98
C PHE A 23 -1.78 1.22 -1.89
N LEU A 24 -1.41 2.49 -1.76
CA LEU A 24 -2.02 3.41 -0.79
C LEU A 24 -3.51 3.61 -1.06
N GLU A 25 -3.92 3.77 -2.31
CA GLU A 25 -5.33 3.87 -2.69
C GLU A 25 -6.09 2.59 -2.32
N THR A 26 -5.52 1.43 -2.61
CA THR A 26 -6.13 0.14 -2.27
C THR A 26 -6.29 -0.04 -0.76
N VAL A 27 -5.24 0.24 0.01
CA VAL A 27 -5.26 0.13 1.47
C VAL A 27 -6.26 1.12 2.08
N ARG A 28 -6.27 2.36 1.58
CA ARG A 28 -7.24 3.39 1.99
C ARG A 28 -8.66 2.86 1.83
N ASP A 29 -9.02 2.38 0.64
CA ASP A 29 -10.39 1.96 0.36
C ASP A 29 -10.79 0.75 1.20
N LYS A 30 -9.91 -0.26 1.31
CA LYS A 30 -10.17 -1.47 2.10
C LYS A 30 -10.29 -1.18 3.59
N CYS A 31 -9.41 -0.35 4.14
CA CYS A 31 -9.46 -0.02 5.55
C CYS A 31 -10.60 0.95 5.88
N PHE A 32 -10.97 1.84 4.96
CA PHE A 32 -12.16 2.67 5.12
C PHE A 32 -13.42 1.81 5.20
N ASP A 33 -13.66 0.95 4.20
CA ASP A 33 -14.82 0.06 4.15
C ASP A 33 -14.91 -0.85 5.38
N LYS A 34 -13.76 -1.31 5.89
CA LYS A 34 -13.72 -2.23 7.02
C LYS A 34 -13.93 -1.54 8.36
N CYS A 35 -13.38 -0.35 8.55
CA CYS A 35 -13.27 0.28 9.85
C CYS A 35 -14.25 1.43 10.08
N ILE A 36 -14.67 2.15 9.03
CA ILE A 36 -15.57 3.29 9.17
C ILE A 36 -17.02 2.83 9.07
N THR A 37 -17.66 2.68 10.22
CA THR A 37 -19.06 2.20 10.29
C THR A 37 -20.07 3.34 10.33
N LYS A 38 -19.66 4.52 10.82
CA LYS A 38 -20.51 5.71 10.92
C LYS A 38 -19.68 6.94 10.53
N PRO A 39 -19.68 7.32 9.24
CA PRO A 39 -18.92 8.48 8.78
C PRO A 39 -19.30 9.75 9.55
N GLY A 40 -18.29 10.49 10.01
CA GLY A 40 -18.44 11.73 10.74
C GLY A 40 -17.29 12.70 10.44
N SER A 41 -17.27 13.85 11.09
CA SER A 41 -16.20 14.84 10.94
C SER A 41 -14.88 14.44 11.63
N SER A 42 -14.91 13.41 12.46
CA SER A 42 -13.75 12.87 13.15
C SER A 42 -13.86 11.35 13.32
N LEU A 43 -12.71 10.70 13.49
CA LEU A 43 -12.65 9.28 13.81
C LEU A 43 -12.90 9.09 15.31
N SER A 44 -13.75 8.11 15.65
CA SER A 44 -13.81 7.60 17.01
C SER A 44 -12.51 6.88 17.37
N GLY A 45 -12.22 6.73 18.67
CA GLY A 45 -11.05 5.99 19.14
C GLY A 45 -11.00 4.53 18.66
N SER A 46 -12.17 3.89 18.52
CA SER A 46 -12.30 2.55 17.95
C SER A 46 -12.00 2.50 16.45
N GLU A 47 -12.45 3.48 15.69
CA GLU A 47 -12.16 3.58 14.25
C GLU A 47 -10.67 3.82 14.00
N GLY A 48 -10.04 4.74 14.75
CA GLY A 48 -8.60 4.97 14.66
C GLY A 48 -7.78 3.72 14.99
N SER A 49 -8.15 3.01 16.06
CA SER A 49 -7.49 1.74 16.44
C SER A 49 -7.69 0.65 15.39
N CYS A 50 -8.86 0.58 14.75
CA CYS A 50 -9.14 -0.36 13.68
C CYS A 50 -8.28 -0.06 12.44
N ILE A 51 -8.21 1.21 12.01
CA ILE A 51 -7.44 1.62 10.83
C ILE A 51 -5.96 1.28 11.01
N SER A 52 -5.36 1.62 12.16
CA SER A 52 -3.95 1.30 12.44
C SER A 52 -3.69 -0.21 12.28
N ARG A 53 -4.52 -1.06 12.88
CA ARG A 53 -4.40 -2.51 12.75
C ARG A 53 -4.65 -3.01 11.33
N CYS A 54 -5.60 -2.41 10.62
CA CYS A 54 -5.94 -2.78 9.26
C CYS A 54 -4.76 -2.54 8.32
N VAL A 55 -4.14 -1.36 8.39
CA VAL A 55 -2.98 -1.01 7.57
C VAL A 55 -1.80 -1.94 7.86
N ASP A 56 -1.46 -2.14 9.15
CA ASP A 56 -0.36 -3.03 9.56
C ASP A 56 -0.53 -4.44 9.00
N ARG A 57 -1.75 -5.00 9.14
CA ARG A 57 -2.07 -6.33 8.63
C ARG A 57 -2.06 -6.41 7.11
N TYR A 58 -2.52 -5.37 6.41
CA TYR A 58 -2.51 -5.34 4.95
C TYR A 58 -1.09 -5.33 4.39
N ILE A 59 -0.20 -4.54 5.00
CA ILE A 59 1.23 -4.48 4.64
C ILE A 59 1.89 -5.83 4.88
N GLU A 60 1.66 -6.44 6.05
CA GLU A 60 2.23 -7.75 6.38
C GLU A 60 1.77 -8.83 5.39
N ALA A 61 0.46 -8.91 5.14
CA ALA A 61 -0.10 -9.86 4.18
C ALA A 61 0.48 -9.66 2.78
N THR A 62 0.60 -8.41 2.33
CA THR A 62 1.21 -8.06 1.05
C THR A 62 2.66 -8.52 0.98
N GLY A 63 3.42 -8.37 2.07
CA GLY A 63 4.80 -8.86 2.16
C GLY A 63 4.92 -10.39 2.07
N ILE A 64 4.02 -11.12 2.73
CA ILE A 64 3.96 -12.60 2.66
C ILE A 64 3.63 -13.04 1.23
N ILE A 65 2.59 -12.45 0.63
CA ILE A 65 2.15 -12.76 -0.74
C ILE A 65 3.27 -12.45 -1.73
N SER A 66 3.91 -11.30 -1.61
CA SER A 66 5.03 -10.90 -2.48
C SER A 66 6.16 -11.89 -2.40
N LYS A 67 6.58 -12.29 -1.18
CA LYS A 67 7.60 -13.32 -1.00
C LYS A 67 7.21 -14.63 -1.66
N ALA A 68 5.97 -15.10 -1.46
CA ALA A 68 5.50 -16.35 -2.06
C ALA A 68 5.50 -16.30 -3.60
N LEU A 69 5.05 -15.19 -4.19
CA LEU A 69 5.02 -14.99 -5.64
C LEU A 69 6.43 -14.97 -6.26
N PHE A 70 7.40 -14.38 -5.57
CA PHE A 70 8.78 -14.28 -6.06
C PHE A 70 9.66 -15.47 -5.65
N SER A 71 9.30 -16.23 -4.61
CA SER A 71 10.01 -17.45 -4.19
C SER A 71 9.64 -18.69 -4.99
N GLN A 72 8.53 -18.66 -5.74
CA GLN A 72 8.12 -19.75 -6.64
C GLN A 72 8.72 -19.63 -8.06
N ARG A 73 9.72 -18.75 -8.25
CA ARG A 73 10.55 -18.71 -9.45
C ARG A 73 11.96 -19.20 -9.17
#